data_AF-A0AAU8CP54-F1
#
_entry.id   AF-A0AAU8CP54-F1
#
_cell.length_a   1.000
_cell.length_b   1.000
_cell.length_c   1.000
_cell.angle_alpha   90.00
_cell.angle_beta   90.00
_cell.angle_gamma   90.00
#
_symmetry.space_group_name_H-M   'P 1'
#
loop_
_entity.id
_entity.type
_entity.pdbx_description
1 polymer ?
#
loop_
_entity_poly.entity_id
_entity_poly.type
_entity_poly.pdbx_seq_one_letter_code
_entity_poly.pdbx_strand_id
1 'polypeptide(L)'
;MDRHATAVWKGALKGGSGTLDSQSGAIAKLPYSFEGRFEDESGKSGTNPEELIAAAHAGCYAMQLSHFLAENGTPPEKLDAEAVVTLIPGTGITGSALTVVGTVPGIDEAKFKELADKAKTECPVSKALGAIKVSLDARLG
;
A
#
# COMPACT_ATOMS: atom_id res chain seq x y z
N MET A 1 2.26 -20.19 3.39
CA MET A 1 1.72 -20.14 2.01
C MET A 1 2.54 -19.12 1.29
N ASP A 2 3.07 -19.49 0.13
CA ASP A 2 4.07 -18.67 -0.56
C ASP A 2 3.43 -18.02 -1.79
N ARG A 3 3.72 -16.74 -1.99
CA ARG A 3 3.26 -15.94 -3.14
C ARG A 3 4.48 -15.42 -3.88
N HIS A 4 4.41 -15.34 -5.20
CA HIS A 4 5.53 -14.86 -6.01
C HIS A 4 5.10 -13.90 -7.13
N ALA A 5 6.08 -13.13 -7.59
CA ALA A 5 6.04 -12.30 -8.77
C ALA A 5 7.41 -12.42 -9.47
N THR A 6 7.44 -12.16 -10.78
CA THR A 6 8.66 -12.21 -11.60
C THR A 6 8.91 -10.83 -12.17
N ALA A 7 10.19 -10.44 -12.20
CA ALA A 7 10.64 -9.25 -12.88
C ALA A 7 11.64 -9.62 -13.98
N VAL A 8 11.50 -9.02 -15.16
CA VAL A 8 12.50 -9.07 -16.23
C VAL A 8 13.06 -7.67 -16.41
N TRP A 9 14.37 -7.54 -16.56
CA TRP A 9 15.04 -6.27 -16.89
C TRP A 9 16.02 -6.48 -18.04
N LYS A 10 16.12 -5.48 -18.93
CA LYS A 10 17.01 -5.50 -20.09
C LYS A 10 17.76 -4.16 -20.21
N GLY A 11 19.08 -4.23 -20.40
CA GLY A 11 19.93 -3.07 -20.62
C GLY A 11 20.46 -2.41 -19.33
N ALA A 12 21.22 -1.33 -19.50
CA ALA A 12 21.77 -0.53 -18.41
C ALA A 12 20.67 0.28 -17.69
N LEU A 13 20.90 0.70 -16.44
CA LEU A 13 19.88 1.34 -15.60
C LEU A 13 19.10 2.48 -16.29
N LYS A 14 19.78 3.55 -16.73
CA LYS A 14 19.13 4.75 -17.28
C LYS A 14 18.53 4.61 -18.69
N GLY A 15 18.87 3.55 -19.42
CA GLY A 15 18.34 3.28 -20.78
C GLY A 15 17.65 1.93 -20.89
N GLY A 16 17.45 1.27 -19.76
CA GLY A 16 16.90 -0.07 -19.67
C GLY A 16 15.40 -0.03 -19.41
N SER A 17 14.78 -1.18 -19.61
CA SER A 17 13.37 -1.36 -19.34
C SER A 17 13.12 -2.77 -18.83
N GLY A 18 12.00 -2.92 -18.14
CA GLY A 18 11.60 -4.20 -17.60
C GLY A 18 10.10 -4.40 -17.61
N THR A 19 9.71 -5.62 -17.24
CA THR A 19 8.32 -6.01 -17.06
C THR A 19 8.14 -6.77 -15.76
N LEU A 20 6.95 -6.64 -15.16
CA LEU A 20 6.53 -7.38 -13.98
C LEU A 20 5.37 -8.31 -14.31
N ASP A 21 5.37 -9.48 -13.68
CA ASP A 21 4.30 -10.48 -13.73
C ASP A 21 3.99 -10.99 -12.32
N SER A 22 2.72 -11.12 -11.98
CA SER A 22 2.27 -11.67 -10.68
C SER A 22 1.76 -13.10 -10.85
N GLN A 23 1.90 -13.94 -9.82
CA GLN A 23 1.40 -15.33 -9.82
C GLN A 23 -0.09 -15.45 -10.18
N SER A 24 -0.93 -14.47 -9.81
CA SER A 24 -2.36 -14.47 -10.10
C SER A 24 -2.71 -14.03 -11.52
N GLY A 25 -1.75 -13.43 -12.25
CA GLY A 25 -1.98 -12.80 -13.54
C GLY A 25 -2.62 -11.40 -13.46
N ALA A 26 -2.87 -10.86 -12.26
CA ALA A 26 -3.42 -9.51 -12.09
C ALA A 26 -2.48 -8.42 -12.64
N ILE A 27 -1.17 -8.64 -12.45
CA ILE A 27 -0.09 -7.94 -13.15
C ILE A 27 0.44 -8.89 -14.21
N ALA A 28 0.40 -8.46 -15.48
CA ALA A 28 0.86 -9.23 -16.62
C ALA A 28 1.66 -8.32 -17.57
N LYS A 29 2.96 -8.61 -17.71
CA LYS A 29 3.93 -7.84 -18.50
C LYS A 29 3.87 -6.33 -18.27
N LEU A 30 3.61 -5.90 -17.03
CA LEU A 30 3.44 -4.48 -16.70
C LEU A 30 4.81 -3.78 -16.79
N PRO A 31 4.98 -2.75 -17.63
CA PRO A 31 6.29 -2.16 -17.88
C PRO A 31 6.74 -1.26 -16.72
N TYR A 32 8.04 -1.30 -16.42
CA TYR A 32 8.71 -0.38 -15.50
C TYR A 32 10.08 0.04 -16.06
N SER A 33 10.53 1.23 -15.69
CA SER A 33 11.78 1.83 -16.19
C SER A 33 12.44 2.70 -15.11
N PHE A 34 13.65 3.19 -15.39
CA PHE A 34 14.30 4.18 -14.51
C PHE A 34 13.52 5.50 -14.51
N GLU A 35 13.13 5.98 -15.68
CA GLU A 35 12.32 7.19 -15.85
C GLU A 35 11.01 7.10 -15.06
N GLY A 36 10.24 6.02 -15.24
CA GLY A 36 8.96 5.82 -14.55
C GLY A 36 9.08 5.62 -13.03
N ARG A 37 10.28 5.34 -12.53
CA ARG A 37 10.53 5.18 -11.09
C ARG A 37 11.11 6.42 -10.42
N PHE A 38 11.95 7.18 -11.12
CA PHE A 38 12.77 8.24 -10.51
C PHE A 38 12.59 9.63 -11.13
N GLU A 39 12.03 9.73 -12.33
CA GLU A 39 11.95 10.99 -13.09
C GLU A 39 10.50 11.41 -13.39
N ASP A 40 9.57 10.45 -13.52
CA ASP A 40 8.15 10.72 -13.73
C ASP A 40 7.32 10.55 -12.44
N GLU A 41 7.09 11.66 -11.74
CA GLU A 41 6.22 11.70 -10.55
C GLU A 41 4.72 11.59 -10.90
N SER A 42 4.34 11.67 -12.18
CA SER A 42 2.92 11.57 -12.56
C SER A 42 2.35 10.15 -12.47
N GLY A 43 3.23 9.14 -12.39
CA GLY A 43 2.86 7.72 -12.33
C GLY A 43 2.26 7.17 -13.62
N LYS A 44 2.45 7.84 -14.76
CA LYS A 44 1.83 7.46 -16.04
C LYS A 44 2.77 6.76 -17.01
N SER A 45 4.09 6.89 -16.82
CA SER A 45 5.11 6.28 -17.68
C SER A 45 5.35 4.79 -17.41
N GLY A 46 4.62 4.19 -16.47
CA GLY A 46 4.71 2.79 -16.10
C GLY A 46 4.48 2.60 -14.61
N THR A 47 4.59 1.35 -14.16
CA THR A 47 4.56 1.03 -12.73
C THR A 47 5.94 1.24 -12.11
N ASN A 48 6.00 1.18 -10.78
CA ASN A 48 7.23 1.18 -10.01
C ASN A 48 7.07 0.31 -8.74
N PRO A 49 8.17 -0.14 -8.11
CA PRO A 49 8.09 -0.92 -6.88
C PRO A 49 7.35 -0.21 -5.74
N GLU A 50 7.44 1.12 -5.66
CA GLU A 50 6.87 1.91 -4.58
C GLU A 50 5.33 1.93 -4.60
N GLU A 51 4.69 2.06 -5.77
CA GLU A 51 3.23 1.96 -5.91
C GLU A 51 2.71 0.55 -5.62
N LEU A 52 3.51 -0.48 -5.90
CA LEU A 52 3.15 -1.87 -5.59
C LEU A 52 3.20 -2.14 -4.08
N ILE A 53 4.17 -1.54 -3.38
CA ILE A 53 4.20 -1.53 -1.91
C ILE A 53 3.01 -0.75 -1.36
N ALA A 54 2.67 0.40 -1.96
CA ALA A 54 1.50 1.18 -1.57
C ALA A 54 0.21 0.37 -1.70
N ALA A 55 -0.01 -0.30 -2.84
CA ALA A 55 -1.16 -1.16 -3.08
C ALA A 55 -1.23 -2.32 -2.06
N ALA A 56 -0.10 -2.98 -1.80
CA ALA A 56 -0.04 -4.05 -0.80
C ALA A 56 -0.37 -3.53 0.61
N HIS A 57 0.15 -2.36 0.98
CA HIS A 57 -0.04 -1.79 2.30
C HIS A 57 -1.49 -1.31 2.52
N ALA A 58 -2.04 -0.56 1.57
CA ALA A 58 -3.43 -0.09 1.63
C ALA A 58 -4.42 -1.27 1.72
N GLY A 59 -4.24 -2.29 0.87
CA GLY A 59 -5.10 -3.48 0.87
C GLY A 59 -5.01 -4.27 2.17
N CYS A 60 -3.79 -4.53 2.67
CA CYS A 60 -3.58 -5.25 3.92
C CYS A 60 -4.16 -4.49 5.13
N TYR A 61 -3.94 -3.18 5.20
CA TYR A 61 -4.49 -2.33 6.25
C TYR A 61 -6.02 -2.31 6.23
N ALA A 62 -6.66 -2.13 5.07
CA ALA A 62 -8.11 -2.11 4.95
C ALA A 62 -8.75 -3.43 5.39
N MET A 63 -8.16 -4.56 5.00
CA MET A 63 -8.62 -5.88 5.44
C MET A 63 -8.50 -6.06 6.97
N GLN A 64 -7.37 -5.62 7.55
CA GLN A 64 -7.15 -5.71 8.99
C GLN A 64 -8.11 -4.81 9.79
N LEU A 65 -8.36 -3.59 9.31
CA LEU A 65 -9.32 -2.68 9.92
C LEU A 65 -10.75 -3.27 9.86
N SER A 66 -11.16 -3.79 8.70
CA SER A 66 -12.46 -4.46 8.55
C SER A 66 -12.63 -5.61 9.54
N HIS A 67 -11.59 -6.42 9.76
CA HIS A 67 -11.61 -7.48 10.75
C HIS A 67 -11.85 -6.95 12.18
N PHE A 68 -11.10 -5.94 12.62
CA PHE A 68 -11.27 -5.37 13.98
C PHE A 68 -12.61 -4.66 14.17
N LEU A 69 -13.12 -3.99 13.13
CA LEU A 69 -14.45 -3.37 13.14
C LEU A 69 -15.55 -4.45 13.26
N ALA A 70 -15.41 -5.58 12.57
CA ALA A 70 -16.33 -6.70 12.69
C ALA A 70 -16.26 -7.37 14.07
N GLU A 71 -15.07 -7.54 14.66
CA GLU A 71 -14.93 -8.03 16.04
C GLU A 71 -15.59 -7.10 17.07
N ASN A 72 -15.64 -5.80 16.79
CA ASN A 72 -16.33 -4.80 17.59
C ASN A 72 -17.87 -4.80 17.39
N GLY A 73 -18.40 -5.64 16.49
CA GLY A 73 -19.84 -5.67 16.17
C GLY A 73 -20.31 -4.53 15.26
N THR A 74 -19.38 -3.80 14.64
CA THR A 74 -19.65 -2.67 13.74
C THR A 74 -18.93 -2.89 12.41
N PRO A 75 -19.27 -3.94 11.62
CA PRO A 75 -18.60 -4.19 10.35
C PRO A 75 -18.75 -2.99 9.41
N PRO A 76 -17.70 -2.62 8.66
CA PRO A 76 -17.79 -1.50 7.73
C PRO A 76 -18.67 -1.84 6.53
N GLU A 77 -19.43 -0.86 6.04
CA GLU A 77 -20.03 -0.93 4.70
C GLU A 77 -18.96 -0.68 3.63
N LYS A 78 -18.05 0.27 3.90
CA LYS A 78 -16.97 0.64 3.00
C LYS A 78 -15.77 1.18 3.76
N LEU A 79 -14.57 0.85 3.27
CA LEU A 79 -13.31 1.47 3.66
C LEU A 79 -12.57 1.91 2.41
N ASP A 80 -12.43 3.22 2.23
CA ASP A 80 -11.56 3.80 1.19
C ASP A 80 -10.19 4.04 1.80
N ALA A 81 -9.26 3.12 1.58
CA ALA A 81 -7.89 3.21 2.10
C ALA A 81 -6.88 3.51 0.99
N GLU A 82 -6.01 4.48 1.24
CA GLU A 82 -4.90 4.87 0.37
C GLU A 82 -3.59 4.74 1.16
N ALA A 83 -2.52 4.37 0.47
CA ALA A 83 -1.16 4.44 0.99
C ALA A 83 -0.31 5.28 0.04
N VAL A 84 0.47 6.21 0.58
CA VAL A 84 1.48 6.97 -0.15
C VAL A 84 2.85 6.53 0.34
N VAL A 85 3.64 5.91 -0.54
CA VAL A 85 5.00 5.45 -0.22
C VAL A 85 6.01 6.49 -0.67
N THR A 86 6.89 6.90 0.24
CA THR A 86 7.93 7.90 -0.05
C THR A 86 9.27 7.23 -0.28
N LEU A 87 9.81 7.42 -1.48
CA LEU A 87 11.19 7.08 -1.85
C LEU A 87 12.03 8.37 -1.92
N ILE A 88 13.16 8.38 -1.22
CA ILE A 88 14.15 9.46 -1.33
C ILE A 88 15.37 8.89 -2.07
N PRO A 89 15.70 9.37 -3.29
CA PRO A 89 16.87 8.91 -4.03
C PRO A 89 18.15 8.98 -3.18
N GLY A 90 18.94 7.89 -3.19
CA GLY A 90 20.16 7.77 -2.38
C GLY A 90 19.95 7.47 -0.89
N THR A 91 18.71 7.55 -0.39
CA THR A 91 18.36 7.19 1.00
C THR A 91 17.55 5.88 1.06
N GLY A 92 16.56 5.73 0.17
CA GLY A 92 15.67 4.57 0.11
C GLY A 92 14.21 4.92 0.42
N ILE A 93 13.39 3.88 0.64
CA ILE A 93 12.00 4.06 1.07
C ILE A 93 12.02 4.49 2.53
N THR A 94 11.39 5.63 2.84
CA THR A 94 11.49 6.27 4.17
C THR A 94 10.17 6.33 4.90
N GLY A 95 9.04 6.20 4.19
CA GLY A 95 7.73 6.22 4.83
C GLY A 95 6.62 5.63 3.98
N SER A 96 5.53 5.30 4.67
CA SER A 96 4.25 4.96 4.08
C SER A 96 3.15 5.64 4.88
N ALA A 97 2.49 6.62 4.27
CA ALA A 97 1.39 7.37 4.88
C ALA A 97 0.06 6.75 4.45
N LEU A 98 -0.69 6.22 5.40
CA LEU A 98 -2.03 5.69 5.19
C LEU A 98 -3.08 6.79 5.39
N THR A 99 -4.10 6.79 4.55
CA THR A 99 -5.33 7.55 4.75
C THR A 99 -6.51 6.59 4.66
N VAL A 100 -7.50 6.71 5.54
CA VAL A 100 -8.75 5.94 5.42
C VAL A 100 -9.97 6.78 5.71
N VAL A 101 -10.98 6.62 4.84
CA VAL A 101 -12.34 7.10 5.07
C VAL A 101 -13.26 5.89 5.20
N GLY A 102 -13.91 5.75 6.35
CA GLY A 102 -14.78 4.60 6.64
C GLY A 102 -16.26 4.97 6.72
N THR A 103 -17.11 4.19 6.06
CA THR A 103 -18.56 4.18 6.30
C THR A 103 -18.87 2.98 7.19
N VAL A 104 -19.14 3.25 8.47
CA VAL A 104 -19.26 2.21 9.50
C VAL A 104 -20.48 2.51 10.40
N PRO A 105 -21.64 1.93 10.10
CA PRO A 105 -22.84 2.14 10.90
C PRO A 105 -22.65 1.68 12.36
N GLY A 106 -23.10 2.53 13.31
CA GLY A 106 -23.15 2.18 14.72
C GLY A 106 -21.84 2.30 15.50
N ILE A 107 -20.74 2.75 14.89
CA ILE A 107 -19.50 3.08 15.59
C ILE A 107 -19.42 4.58 15.89
N ASP A 108 -18.76 4.96 16.97
CA ASP A 108 -18.36 6.35 17.21
C ASP A 108 -16.94 6.64 16.68
N GLU A 109 -16.62 7.92 16.49
CA GLU A 109 -15.32 8.35 15.94
C GLU A 109 -14.13 7.92 16.78
N ALA A 110 -14.25 7.95 18.11
CA ALA A 110 -13.16 7.61 19.02
C ALA A 110 -12.81 6.11 18.90
N LYS A 111 -13.83 5.26 18.86
CA LYS A 111 -13.66 3.81 18.69
C LYS A 111 -13.18 3.46 17.29
N PHE A 112 -13.68 4.14 16.26
CA PHE A 112 -13.16 3.97 14.90
C PHE A 112 -11.67 4.28 14.84
N LYS A 113 -11.24 5.42 15.41
CA LYS A 113 -9.83 5.83 15.44
C LYS A 113 -8.95 4.84 16.22
N GLU A 114 -9.42 4.37 17.38
CA GLU A 114 -8.72 3.34 18.15
C GLU A 114 -8.45 2.08 17.33
N LEU A 115 -9.48 1.56 16.63
CA LEU A 115 -9.35 0.34 15.81
C LEU A 115 -8.54 0.58 14.54
N ALA A 116 -8.63 1.78 13.95
CA ALA A 116 -7.80 2.20 12.83
C ALA A 116 -6.31 2.25 13.21
N ASP A 117 -5.98 2.86 14.35
CA ASP A 117 -4.60 2.87 14.86
C ASP A 117 -4.09 1.47 15.20
N LYS A 118 -4.95 0.60 15.75
CA LYS A 118 -4.61 -0.82 15.98
C LYS A 118 -4.34 -1.53 14.65
N ALA A 119 -5.14 -1.32 13.61
CA ALA A 119 -4.93 -1.92 12.30
C ALA A 119 -3.60 -1.47 11.67
N LYS A 120 -3.22 -0.20 11.85
CA LYS A 120 -1.95 0.37 11.38
C LYS A 120 -0.74 -0.35 11.96
N THR A 121 -0.79 -0.81 13.21
CA THR A 121 0.34 -1.52 13.84
C THR A 121 0.28 -3.02 13.62
N GLU A 122 -0.92 -3.59 13.51
CA GLU A 122 -1.10 -5.03 13.54
C GLU A 122 -1.13 -5.71 12.17
N CYS A 123 -1.44 -4.97 11.09
CA CYS A 123 -1.53 -5.60 9.78
C CYS A 123 -0.16 -6.18 9.33
N PRO A 124 -0.13 -7.35 8.69
CA PRO A 124 1.12 -8.00 8.30
C PRO A 124 2.09 -7.12 7.48
N VAL A 125 1.58 -6.28 6.57
CA VAL A 125 2.43 -5.41 5.75
C VAL A 125 3.04 -4.28 6.58
N SER A 126 2.30 -3.66 7.51
CA SER A 126 2.86 -2.68 8.44
C SER A 126 4.00 -3.25 9.27
N LYS A 127 3.84 -4.48 9.78
CA LYS A 127 4.89 -5.17 10.54
C LYS A 127 6.13 -5.42 9.70
N ALA A 128 5.96 -5.84 8.44
CA ALA A 128 7.07 -6.02 7.51
C ALA A 128 7.77 -4.69 7.17
N LEU A 129 7.03 -3.58 7.10
CA LEU A 129 7.52 -2.23 6.87
C LEU A 129 8.07 -1.56 8.15
N GLY A 130 8.33 -2.29 9.23
CA GLY A 130 8.76 -1.72 10.52
C GLY A 130 10.07 -0.90 10.51
N ALA A 131 10.84 -0.94 9.41
CA ALA A 131 12.05 -0.13 9.22
C ALA A 131 11.76 1.31 8.72
N ILE A 132 10.53 1.61 8.29
CA ILE A 132 10.15 2.93 7.76
C ILE A 132 9.08 3.60 8.63
N LYS A 133 8.87 4.90 8.45
CA LYS A 133 7.82 5.62 9.17
C LYS A 133 6.45 5.26 8.59
N VAL A 134 5.58 4.63 9.37
CA VAL A 134 4.17 4.44 9.03
C VAL A 134 3.31 5.46 9.77
N SER A 135 2.54 6.26 9.04
CA SER A 135 1.58 7.24 9.60
C SER A 135 0.16 6.92 9.14
N LEU A 136 -0.83 7.46 9.85
CA LEU A 136 -2.25 7.26 9.54
C LEU A 136 -3.04 8.54 9.75
N ASP A 137 -3.87 8.87 8.77
CA ASP A 137 -5.04 9.73 8.91
C ASP A 137 -6.31 8.88 8.75
N ALA A 138 -7.20 8.91 9.73
CA ALA A 138 -8.39 8.06 9.76
C ALA A 138 -9.60 8.86 10.21
N ARG A 139 -10.67 8.79 9.41
CA ARG A 139 -11.95 9.45 9.70
C ARG A 139 -13.14 8.65 9.20
N LEU A 140 -14.31 8.91 9.78
CA LEU A 140 -15.58 8.46 9.22
C LEU A 140 -15.99 9.37 8.04
N GLY A 141 -16.81 8.85 7.14
CA GLY A 141 -17.30 9.55 5.95
C GLY A 141 -18.77 9.32 5.68
#